data_AF-A0A199XRV3-F1
#
_entry.id   AF-A0A199XRV3-F1
#
_cell.length_a   1.000
_cell.length_b   1.000
_cell.length_c   1.000
_cell.angle_alpha   90.00
_cell.angle_beta   90.00
_cell.angle_gamma   90.00
#
_symmetry.space_group_name_H-M   'P 1'
#
loop_
_entity.id
_entity.type
_entity.pdbx_description
1 polymer ?
#
loop_
_entity_poly.entity_id
_entity_poly.type
_entity_poly.pdbx_seq_one_letter_code
_entity_poly.pdbx_strand_id
1 'polypeptide(L)' 'MTTEQVIEFTKLLSKIVFLVITCLLSFVYGTALSMKIEHPNFKNLPVSDFFIFGTILIIMIFINLKVFGILKPRSVTTT' A
#
# COMPACT_ATOMS: atom_id res chain seq x y z
N MET A 1 -28.12 13.84 -7.68
CA MET A 1 -27.17 13.12 -6.81
C MET A 1 -27.37 13.66 -5.40
N THR A 2 -27.76 12.82 -4.45
CA THR A 2 -27.94 13.27 -3.05
C THR A 2 -26.57 13.44 -2.39
N THR A 3 -26.49 14.26 -1.34
CA THR A 3 -25.26 14.47 -0.55
C THR A 3 -24.66 13.15 -0.04
N GLU A 4 -25.50 12.19 0.32
CA GLU A 4 -25.08 10.84 0.75
C GLU A 4 -24.38 10.05 -0.36
N GLN A 5 -24.90 10.11 -1.60
CA GLN A 5 -24.27 9.45 -2.75
C GLN A 5 -22.90 10.06 -3.07
N VAL A 6 -22.75 11.38 -2.93
CA VAL A 6 -21.46 12.05 -3.13
C VAL A 6 -20.46 11.58 -2.07
N ILE A 7 -20.86 11.51 -0.80
CA ILE A 7 -19.98 11.05 0.30
C ILE A 7 -19.51 9.61 0.08
N GLU A 8 -20.41 8.69 -0.27
CA GLU A 8 -20.05 7.29 -0.51
C GLU A 8 -19.14 7.13 -1.75
N PHE A 9 -19.41 7.89 -2.81
CA PHE A 9 -18.55 7.89 -3.99
C PHE A 9 -17.16 8.46 -3.68
N THR A 10 -17.06 9.56 -2.93
CA THR A 10 -15.78 10.13 -2.49
C THR A 10 -15.00 9.17 -1.60
N LYS A 11 -15.66 8.45 -0.69
CA LYS A 11 -15.01 7.41 0.12
C LYS A 11 -14.43 6.31 -0.76
N LEU A 12 -15.19 5.81 -1.72
CA LEU A 12 -14.74 4.75 -2.63
C LEU A 12 -13.58 5.22 -3.51
N LEU A 13 -13.68 6.43 -4.06
CA LEU A 13 -12.62 7.05 -4.86
C LEU A 13 -11.34 7.22 -4.06
N SER A 14 -11.42 7.69 -2.81
CA SER A 14 -10.27 7.84 -1.92
C SER A 14 -9.56 6.51 -1.66
N LYS A 15 -10.32 5.42 -1.46
CA LYS A 15 -9.76 4.06 -1.29
C LYS A 15 -9.02 3.60 -2.56
N ILE A 16 -9.60 3.81 -3.73
CA ILE A 16 -8.99 3.44 -5.01
C ILE A 16 -7.71 4.25 -5.25
N VAL A 17 -7.75 5.56 -5.04
CA VAL A 17 -6.57 6.42 -5.19
C VAL A 17 -5.45 5.98 -4.26
N PHE A 18 -5.77 5.69 -2.99
CA PHE A 18 -4.79 5.22 -2.02
C PHE A 18 -4.17 3.87 -2.44
N LEU A 19 -4.98 2.95 -2.99
CA LEU A 19 -4.51 1.67 -3.51
C LEU A 19 -3.55 1.87 -4.70
N VAL A 20 -3.93 2.69 -5.67
CA VAL A 20 -3.11 2.97 -6.86
C VAL A 20 -1.77 3.59 -6.46
N ILE A 21 -1.77 4.57 -5.56
CA ILE A 21 -0.54 5.17 -5.02
C ILE A 21 0.33 4.10 -4.36
N THR A 22 -0.27 3.23 -3.54
CA THR A 22 0.45 2.16 -2.86
C THR A 22 1.07 1.16 -3.86
N CYS A 23 0.35 0.79 -4.93
CA CYS A 23 0.88 -0.04 -6.00
C CYS A 23 2.05 0.63 -6.74
N LEU A 24 1.92 1.91 -7.10
CA LEU A 24 2.99 2.65 -7.78
C LEU A 24 4.23 2.76 -6.91
N LEU A 25 4.08 3.12 -5.64
CA LEU A 25 5.19 3.16 -4.68
C LEU A 25 5.83 1.78 -4.51
N SER A 26 5.02 0.71 -4.47
CA SER A 26 5.53 -0.66 -4.34
C SER A 26 6.36 -1.07 -5.56
N PHE A 27 5.93 -0.68 -6.76
CA PHE A 27 6.67 -0.93 -7.98
C PHE A 27 8.00 -0.17 -8.03
N VAL A 28 7.98 1.13 -7.70
CA VAL A 28 9.21 1.95 -7.64
C VAL A 28 10.16 1.43 -6.56
N TYR A 29 9.64 1.05 -5.39
CA TYR A 29 10.44 0.47 -4.32
C TYR A 29 11.05 -0.88 -4.73
N GLY A 30 10.26 -1.76 -5.36
CA GLY A 30 10.72 -3.07 -5.82
C GLY A 30 11.82 -2.97 -6.88
N THR A 31 11.66 -2.08 -7.86
CA THR A 31 12.69 -1.82 -8.87
C THR A 31 13.96 -1.23 -8.25
N ALA A 32 13.82 -0.25 -7.35
CA ALA A 32 14.95 0.33 -6.64
C ALA A 32 15.69 -0.69 -5.77
N LEU A 33 14.96 -1.59 -5.11
CA LEU A 33 15.51 -2.65 -4.29
C LEU A 33 16.23 -3.70 -5.14
N SER A 34 15.65 -4.11 -6.27
CA SER A 34 16.27 -5.03 -7.22
C SER A 34 17.59 -4.46 -7.75
N MET A 35 17.59 -3.19 -8.16
CA MET A 35 18.81 -2.51 -8.59
C MET A 35 19.86 -2.43 -7.47
N LYS A 36 19.44 -2.22 -6.22
CA LYS A 36 20.34 -2.18 -5.07
C LYS A 36 20.95 -3.56 -4.78
N ILE A 37 20.20 -4.63 -5.00
CA ILE A 37 20.69 -6.01 -4.82
C ILE A 37 21.68 -6.38 -5.94
N GLU A 38 21.35 -6.08 -7.20
CA GLU A 38 22.20 -6.37 -8.37
C GLU A 38 23.44 -5.47 -8.41
N HIS A 39 23.29 -4.22 -8.00
CA HIS A 39 24.34 -3.21 -7.98
C HIS A 39 24.39 -2.53 -6.59
N PRO A 40 25.14 -3.10 -5.62
CA PRO A 40 25.16 -2.61 -4.23
C PRO A 40 25.64 -1.15 -4.08
N ASN A 41 26.42 -0.66 -5.04
CA ASN A 41 26.89 0.72 -5.11
C ASN A 41 25.97 1.65 -5.92
N PHE A 42 24.88 1.14 -6.50
CA PHE A 42 23.95 1.96 -7.29
C PHE A 42 23.26 2.98 -6.39
N LYS A 43 23.33 4.25 -6.81
CA LYS A 43 22.74 5.43 -6.16
C LYS A 43 23.22 5.78 -4.75
N ASN A 44 24.16 5.05 -4.14
CA ASN A 44 24.68 5.32 -2.78
C ASN A 44 23.61 5.59 -1.70
N LEU A 45 22.35 5.19 -1.93
CA LEU A 45 21.32 5.33 -0.90
C LEU A 45 21.68 4.41 0.28
N PRO A 46 21.74 4.94 1.51
CA PRO A 46 21.95 4.14 2.70
C PRO A 46 20.93 3.00 2.77
N VAL A 47 21.38 1.82 3.23
CA VAL A 47 20.50 0.68 3.46
C VAL A 47 19.43 1.02 4.51
N SER A 48 19.75 1.88 5.48
CA SER A 48 18.80 2.42 6.48
C SER A 48 17.58 3.07 5.83
N ASP A 49 17.79 3.83 4.76
CA ASP A 49 16.72 4.58 4.10
C ASP A 49 15.78 3.61 3.38
N PHE A 50 16.32 2.58 2.73
CA PHE A 50 15.54 1.49 2.14
C PHE A 50 14.66 0.78 3.18
N PHE A 51 15.19 0.48 4.38
CA PHE A 51 14.39 -0.11 5.46
C PHE A 51 13.25 0.78 5.94
N ILE A 52 13.50 2.08 6.07
CA ILE A 52 12.48 3.06 6.46
C ILE A 52 11.38 3.12 5.39
N PHE A 53 11.75 3.28 4.12
CA PHE A 53 10.79 3.29 3.01
C PHE A 53 10.00 1.98 2.91
N GLY A 54 10.68 0.83 3.06
CA GLY A 54 10.04 -0.48 3.07
C GLY A 54 9.02 -0.64 4.21
N THR A 55 9.35 -0.13 5.40
CA THR A 55 8.44 -0.17 6.56
C THR A 55 7.19 0.69 6.32
N ILE A 56 7.36 1.90 5.80
CA ILE A 56 6.24 2.78 5.42
C ILE A 56 5.35 2.10 4.39
N LEU A 57 5.97 1.45 3.39
CA LEU A 57 5.27 0.72 2.33
C LEU A 57 4.42 -0.44 2.89
N ILE A 58 4.99 -1.22 3.82
CA ILE A 58 4.29 -2.32 4.50
C ILE A 58 3.07 -1.80 5.27
N ILE A 59 3.21 -0.68 5.98
CA ILE A 59 2.10 -0.05 6.70
C ILE A 59 1.00 0.38 5.72
N MET A 60 1.35 1.01 4.59
CA MET A 60 0.38 1.40 3.56
C MET A 60 -0.34 0.20 2.96
N ILE A 61 0.37 -0.89 2.68
CA ILE A 61 -0.22 -2.15 2.19
C ILE A 61 -1.19 -2.71 3.22
N PHE A 62 -0.80 -2.76 4.50
CA PHE A 62 -1.66 -3.26 5.57
C PHE A 62 -2.95 -2.44 5.71
N ILE A 63 -2.85 -1.10 5.64
CA ILE A 63 -4.01 -0.20 5.65
C ILE A 63 -4.92 -0.53 4.46
N ASN A 64 -4.39 -0.69 3.24
CA ASN A 64 -5.20 -1.08 2.08
C ASN A 64 -5.92 -2.41 2.32
N LEU A 65 -5.20 -3.45 2.76
CA LEU A 65 -5.79 -4.77 3.01
C LEU A 65 -6.93 -4.72 4.05
N LYS A 66 -6.80 -3.88 5.09
CA LYS A 66 -7.85 -3.64 6.08
C LYS A 66 -9.03 -2.86 5.50
N VAL A 67 -8.76 -1.79 4.74
CA VAL A 67 -9.77 -0.88 4.16
C VAL A 67 -10.64 -1.58 3.09
N PHE A 68 -10.07 -2.52 2.35
CA PHE A 68 -10.78 -3.37 1.39
C PHE A 68 -11.43 -4.60 2.04
N GLY A 69 -11.30 -4.78 3.36
CA GLY A 69 -11.94 -5.87 4.08
C GLY A 69 -11.35 -7.26 3.82
N ILE A 70 -10.18 -7.33 3.17
CA ILE A 70 -9.49 -8.60 2.87
C ILE A 70 -9.06 -9.30 4.17
N LEU A 71 -8.68 -8.52 5.18
CA LEU A 71 -8.29 -9.02 6.50
C LEU A 71 -9.50 -9.26 7.44
N LYS A 72 -10.75 -9.22 6.95
CA LYS A 72 -11.90 -9.50 7.82
C LYS A 72 -11.84 -10.98 8.23
N PRO A 73 -11.75 -11.30 9.54
CA PRO A 73 -11.77 -12.69 9.97
C PRO A 73 -13.08 -13.32 9.50
N ARG A 74 -12.99 -14.52 8.90
CA ARG A 74 -14.16 -15.34 8.60
C ARG A 74 -14.81 -15.64 9.96
N SER A 75 -15.96 -15.02 10.24
CA SER A 75 -16.79 -15.39 11.38
C SER A 75 -17.17 -16.85 11.19
N VAL A 76 -16.65 -17.72 12.04
CA VAL A 76 -17.10 -19.11 12.12
C VAL A 76 -18.55 -19.05 12.59
N THR A 77 -19.49 -19.23 11.67
CA THR A 77 -20.90 -19.39 11.99
C THR A 77 -21.06 -20.74 12.67
N THR A 78 -21.07 -20.76 14.01
CA THR A 78 -21.49 -21.92 14.78
C THR A 78 -23.01 -21.93 14.80
N THR A 79 -23.61 -22.70 13.89
CA THR A 79 -25.00 -23.19 14.00
C THR A 79 -24.99 -24.58 14.61
#